data_AF-A0A5J4XIY5-F1
#
_entry.id   AF-A0A5J4XIY5-F1
#
_cell.length_a   1.000
_cell.length_b   1.000
_cell.length_c   1.000
_cell.angle_alpha   90.00
_cell.angle_beta   90.00
_cell.angle_gamma   90.00
#
_symmetry.space_group_name_H-M   'P 1'
#
loop_
_entity.id
_entity.type
_entity.pdbx_description
1 polymer ?
#
loop_
_entity_poly.entity_id
_entity_poly.type
_entity_poly.pdbx_seq_one_letter_code
_entity_poly.pdbx_strand_id
1 'polypeptide(L)'
;MGAGDPGLEDIYYWDQSGPRIPFKGPTGDTGGHYMTGPIYVCGAEPGDVIEVQILDLVPRPNPQGESFGITTAYAIGWWNRVGYSTPDFLPTRNAAVVYKAINDPETGRAAYWEPQYMYDSSSYLINKTTTGCVPKSEAMPRTTAAGAAMYNNPDYTFGGVHVPCINNTQNWTGSGYGGFVYDAPEEIRDYSVKGKYRIPMNMHIGNMGLAPAVGAAVTTAPPFRTGGNLDNKRIGIGATMYYPVEVVGGLLSMGDCHGSQSDGETAATGIETSLNGQFRIVLHKADALPKKLQLIDYPMLENANEIILHGFAYKDFLREIPNPQVNVHKYGPEGGVDLIRAMSTIYNETRAFLIHNYDITEDVAINIMSLGVDFQITQVVDANVGIHSVIPKWIFNSSAWEKQPYYQDVVKAGTSRTSYP
;
A
#
# COMPACT_ATOMS: atom_id res chain seq x y z
N MET A 1 -16.71 3.32 -11.54
CA MET A 1 -15.30 3.00 -11.84
C MET A 1 -15.18 2.03 -13.00
N GLY A 2 -15.73 0.81 -12.92
CA GLY A 2 -15.48 -0.24 -13.93
C GLY A 2 -16.68 -0.81 -14.68
N ALA A 3 -17.87 -0.19 -14.64
CA ALA A 3 -19.02 -0.71 -15.40
C ALA A 3 -18.72 -0.74 -16.91
N GLY A 4 -18.90 -1.90 -17.54
CA GLY A 4 -18.54 -2.18 -18.93
C GLY A 4 -17.05 -2.45 -19.18
N ASP A 5 -16.21 -2.50 -18.13
CA ASP A 5 -14.82 -2.94 -18.22
C ASP A 5 -14.74 -4.46 -17.96
N PRO A 6 -14.46 -5.31 -18.96
CA PRO A 6 -14.51 -6.75 -18.78
C PRO A 6 -13.55 -7.30 -17.72
N GLY A 7 -12.38 -6.65 -17.53
CA GLY A 7 -11.40 -7.11 -16.54
C GLY A 7 -11.85 -6.81 -15.11
N LEU A 8 -12.38 -5.61 -14.88
CA LEU A 8 -12.94 -5.26 -13.57
C LEU A 8 -14.24 -6.02 -13.30
N GLU A 9 -15.11 -6.17 -14.30
CA GLU A 9 -16.34 -6.95 -14.17
C GLU A 9 -16.05 -8.42 -13.82
N ASP A 10 -14.99 -9.01 -14.36
CA ASP A 10 -14.58 -10.38 -14.00
C ASP A 10 -14.10 -10.47 -12.54
N ILE A 11 -13.20 -9.57 -12.12
CA ILE A 11 -12.65 -9.53 -10.75
C ILE A 11 -13.75 -9.30 -9.70
N TYR A 12 -14.67 -8.37 -9.99
CA TYR A 12 -15.76 -7.98 -9.09
C TYR A 12 -17.07 -8.74 -9.34
N TYR A 13 -17.05 -9.75 -10.22
CA TYR A 13 -18.24 -10.52 -10.54
C TYR A 13 -18.81 -11.20 -9.30
N TRP A 14 -20.11 -11.03 -9.09
CA TRP A 14 -20.85 -11.63 -7.99
C TRP A 14 -22.27 -11.98 -8.44
N ASP A 15 -22.66 -13.25 -8.28
CA ASP A 15 -24.04 -13.70 -8.50
C ASP A 15 -24.58 -14.50 -7.30
N GLN A 16 -25.74 -15.13 -7.47
CA GLN A 16 -26.37 -15.94 -6.41
C GLN A 16 -25.52 -17.17 -6.01
N SER A 17 -24.56 -17.58 -6.83
CA SER A 17 -23.59 -18.64 -6.54
C SER A 17 -22.34 -18.14 -5.79
N GLY A 18 -22.19 -16.82 -5.62
CA GLY A 18 -21.10 -16.16 -4.89
C GLY A 18 -20.16 -15.33 -5.76
N PRO A 19 -19.08 -14.78 -5.18
CA PRO A 19 -18.07 -14.04 -5.92
C PRO A 19 -17.22 -14.96 -6.78
N ARG A 20 -16.73 -14.45 -7.92
CA ARG A 20 -15.76 -15.18 -8.76
C ARG A 20 -14.43 -15.43 -8.07
N ILE A 21 -13.96 -14.46 -7.29
CA ILE A 21 -12.75 -14.56 -6.47
C ILE A 21 -13.20 -14.71 -5.01
N PRO A 22 -13.34 -15.95 -4.50
CA PRO A 22 -13.88 -16.19 -3.16
C PRO A 22 -12.85 -15.94 -2.04
N PHE A 23 -11.55 -16.07 -2.34
CA PHE A 23 -10.49 -15.90 -1.36
C PHE A 23 -10.04 -14.43 -1.28
N LYS A 24 -10.19 -13.81 -0.10
CA LYS A 24 -9.77 -12.43 0.18
C LYS A 24 -9.08 -12.36 1.54
N GLY A 25 -7.76 -12.54 1.49
CA GLY A 25 -6.90 -12.54 2.67
C GLY A 25 -6.88 -13.89 3.42
N PRO A 26 -5.77 -14.22 4.10
CA PRO A 26 -5.60 -15.52 4.78
C PRO A 26 -6.39 -15.68 6.07
N THR A 27 -6.85 -14.59 6.67
CA THR A 27 -7.60 -14.58 7.94
C THR A 27 -9.11 -14.46 7.72
N GLY A 28 -9.55 -14.13 6.50
CA GLY A 28 -10.93 -13.74 6.21
C GLY A 28 -11.35 -12.41 6.85
N ASP A 29 -10.42 -11.64 7.43
CA ASP A 29 -10.68 -10.35 8.07
C ASP A 29 -9.67 -9.27 7.65
N THR A 30 -8.46 -9.63 7.19
CA THR A 30 -7.39 -8.69 6.80
C THR A 30 -6.72 -9.07 5.47
N GLY A 31 -6.21 -8.07 4.75
CA GLY A 31 -5.56 -8.25 3.43
C GLY A 31 -6.54 -8.14 2.26
N GLY A 32 -7.00 -6.91 1.98
CA GLY A 32 -8.03 -6.61 0.98
C GLY A 32 -7.53 -6.30 -0.42
N HIS A 33 -6.21 -6.27 -0.62
CA HIS A 33 -5.60 -5.86 -1.89
C HIS A 33 -5.67 -6.98 -2.93
N TYR A 34 -6.23 -6.69 -4.11
CA TYR A 34 -6.09 -7.58 -5.26
C TYR A 34 -4.68 -7.45 -5.83
N MET A 35 -3.95 -8.57 -5.82
CA MET A 35 -2.55 -8.63 -6.23
C MET A 35 -2.46 -9.30 -7.60
N THR A 36 -1.98 -8.57 -8.61
CA THR A 36 -1.64 -9.14 -9.92
C THR A 36 -0.32 -9.90 -9.78
N GLY A 37 -0.32 -11.20 -10.10
CA GLY A 37 0.83 -12.08 -9.94
C GLY A 37 0.41 -13.52 -9.56
N PRO A 38 1.35 -14.34 -9.04
CA PRO A 38 2.78 -14.04 -8.94
C PRO A 38 3.47 -14.16 -10.30
N ILE A 39 4.40 -13.23 -10.57
CA ILE A 39 5.36 -13.31 -11.67
C ILE A 39 6.54 -14.14 -11.20
N TYR A 40 6.81 -15.24 -11.90
CA TYR A 40 7.96 -16.10 -11.66
C TYR A 40 9.18 -15.58 -12.43
N VAL A 41 10.28 -15.31 -11.71
CA VAL A 41 11.55 -14.85 -12.30
C VAL A 41 12.50 -16.03 -12.45
N CYS A 42 12.78 -16.42 -13.69
CA CYS A 42 13.65 -17.55 -14.00
C CYS A 42 15.05 -17.39 -13.38
N GLY A 43 15.49 -18.42 -12.64
CA GLY A 43 16.83 -18.47 -12.04
C GLY A 43 16.98 -17.70 -10.72
N ALA A 44 15.91 -17.07 -10.22
CA ALA A 44 15.90 -16.42 -8.92
C ALA A 44 15.94 -17.47 -7.80
N GLU A 45 16.90 -17.33 -6.89
CA GLU A 45 17.16 -18.22 -5.76
C GLU A 45 17.25 -17.41 -4.45
N PRO A 46 17.01 -18.03 -3.29
CA PRO A 46 17.15 -17.35 -2.01
C PRO A 46 18.53 -16.68 -1.85
N GLY A 47 18.54 -15.39 -1.50
CA GLY A 47 19.75 -14.56 -1.39
C GLY A 47 20.02 -13.67 -2.62
N ASP A 48 19.35 -13.92 -3.75
CA ASP A 48 19.35 -12.98 -4.87
C ASP A 48 18.54 -11.71 -4.55
N VAL A 49 18.62 -10.71 -5.43
CA VAL A 49 17.78 -9.50 -5.39
C VAL A 49 17.03 -9.36 -6.70
N ILE A 50 15.70 -9.13 -6.62
CA ILE A 50 14.90 -8.74 -7.78
C ILE A 50 14.78 -7.22 -7.81
N GLU A 51 15.23 -6.63 -8.91
CA GLU A 51 15.05 -5.24 -9.27
C GLU A 51 13.78 -5.09 -10.11
N VAL A 52 12.95 -4.09 -9.78
CA VAL A 52 11.71 -3.74 -10.50
C VAL A 52 11.75 -2.26 -10.85
N GLN A 53 12.01 -1.95 -12.12
CA GLN A 53 11.98 -0.59 -12.65
C GLN A 53 10.55 -0.23 -13.07
N ILE A 54 10.01 0.88 -12.57
CA ILE A 54 8.69 1.38 -12.92
C ILE A 54 8.83 2.37 -14.08
N LEU A 55 8.52 1.92 -15.29
CA LEU A 55 8.77 2.66 -16.52
C LEU A 55 7.64 3.62 -16.87
N ASP A 56 6.40 3.21 -16.64
CA ASP A 56 5.21 4.03 -16.87
C ASP A 56 4.05 3.57 -16.00
N LEU A 57 3.18 4.51 -15.61
CA LEU A 57 1.93 4.27 -14.90
C LEU A 57 0.88 5.20 -15.51
N VAL A 58 -0.30 4.64 -15.82
CA VAL A 58 -1.44 5.43 -16.31
C VAL A 58 -2.72 4.99 -15.60
N PRO A 59 -3.64 5.92 -15.28
CA PRO A 59 -4.96 5.54 -14.79
C PRO A 59 -5.68 4.67 -15.80
N ARG A 60 -6.32 3.60 -15.32
CA ARG A 60 -7.10 2.69 -16.16
C ARG A 60 -8.42 3.37 -16.53
N PRO A 61 -8.67 3.69 -17.81
CA PRO A 61 -9.91 4.31 -18.22
C PRO A 61 -11.06 3.29 -18.20
N ASN A 62 -12.25 3.77 -17.87
CA ASN A 62 -13.51 3.08 -18.11
C ASN A 62 -13.84 3.08 -19.62
N PRO A 63 -14.93 2.41 -20.06
CA PRO A 63 -15.33 2.40 -21.47
C PRO A 63 -15.66 3.78 -22.07
N GLN A 64 -15.91 4.80 -21.23
CA GLN A 64 -16.12 6.18 -21.66
C GLN A 64 -14.80 6.98 -21.78
N GLY A 65 -13.65 6.35 -21.52
CA GLY A 65 -12.35 7.01 -21.57
C GLY A 65 -12.00 7.80 -20.30
N GLU A 66 -12.78 7.66 -19.23
CA GLU A 66 -12.60 8.39 -17.98
C GLU A 66 -11.99 7.51 -16.90
N SER A 67 -11.12 8.07 -16.05
CA SER A 67 -10.56 7.34 -14.91
C SER A 67 -11.04 7.95 -13.60
N PHE A 68 -11.35 7.10 -12.64
CA PHE A 68 -11.87 7.49 -11.34
C PHE A 68 -11.05 6.85 -10.23
N GLY A 69 -11.00 7.53 -9.09
CA GLY A 69 -10.42 7.02 -7.87
C GLY A 69 -11.32 7.35 -6.68
N ILE A 70 -11.00 6.76 -5.53
CA ILE A 70 -11.77 6.94 -4.31
C ILE A 70 -10.81 7.03 -3.12
N THR A 71 -11.03 8.00 -2.25
CA THR A 71 -10.43 7.99 -0.91
C THR A 71 -11.53 7.72 0.09
N THR A 72 -11.24 6.92 1.11
CA THR A 72 -12.16 6.70 2.23
C THR A 72 -11.46 6.99 3.54
N ALA A 73 -12.00 7.95 4.30
CA ALA A 73 -11.62 8.15 5.69
C ALA A 73 -12.23 7.03 6.54
N TYR A 74 -11.52 5.92 6.67
CA TYR A 74 -11.98 4.77 7.46
C TYR A 74 -11.78 5.01 8.96
N ALA A 75 -12.55 4.27 9.76
CA ALA A 75 -12.38 4.21 11.21
C ALA A 75 -10.96 3.77 11.64
N ILE A 76 -10.20 3.09 10.79
CA ILE A 76 -8.79 2.76 11.07
C ILE A 76 -7.82 3.90 10.73
N GLY A 77 -8.28 5.03 10.19
CA GLY A 77 -7.46 6.20 9.91
C GLY A 77 -6.89 6.86 11.15
N TRP A 78 -5.78 7.57 11.01
CA TRP A 78 -5.05 8.21 12.10
C TRP A 78 -5.90 9.21 12.88
N TRP A 79 -6.76 9.98 12.18
CA TRP A 79 -7.65 10.97 12.78
C TRP A 79 -8.55 10.36 13.87
N ASN A 80 -9.07 9.14 13.63
CA ASN A 80 -9.89 8.43 14.60
C ASN A 80 -9.03 7.94 15.78
N ARG A 81 -7.82 7.41 15.49
CA ARG A 81 -6.88 6.90 16.50
C ARG A 81 -6.44 7.96 17.52
N VAL A 82 -6.32 9.22 17.10
CA VAL A 82 -5.98 10.33 17.99
C VAL A 82 -7.20 11.03 18.62
N GLY A 83 -8.39 10.44 18.49
CA GLY A 83 -9.59 10.86 19.20
C GLY A 83 -10.36 12.03 18.57
N TYR A 84 -10.15 12.33 17.28
CA TYR A 84 -10.95 13.35 16.59
C TYR A 84 -12.37 12.87 16.23
N SER A 85 -12.70 11.60 16.47
CA SER A 85 -14.05 11.04 16.32
C SER A 85 -14.93 11.36 17.54
N THR A 86 -15.20 12.63 17.80
CA THR A 86 -16.18 13.05 18.82
C THR A 86 -17.45 13.55 18.15
N PRO A 87 -18.63 13.44 18.79
CA PRO A 87 -19.87 14.01 18.27
C PRO A 87 -19.76 15.49 17.86
N ASP A 88 -18.80 16.22 18.46
CA ASP A 88 -18.62 17.66 18.30
C ASP A 88 -17.61 18.07 17.21
N PHE A 89 -16.72 17.17 16.75
CA PHE A 89 -15.61 17.54 15.86
C PHE A 89 -15.64 16.86 14.49
N LEU A 90 -15.99 15.57 14.44
CA LEU A 90 -16.20 14.83 13.19
C LEU A 90 -17.30 13.80 13.43
N PRO A 91 -18.34 13.72 12.58
CA PRO A 91 -19.29 12.62 12.69
C PRO A 91 -18.50 11.30 12.68
N THR A 92 -18.86 10.36 13.56
CA THR A 92 -18.24 9.04 13.78
C THR A 92 -18.43 8.09 12.59
N ARG A 93 -18.42 8.64 11.39
CA ARG A 93 -18.84 8.03 10.14
C ARG A 93 -17.63 7.91 9.22
N ASN A 94 -17.55 6.80 8.49
CA ASN A 94 -16.64 6.67 7.37
C ASN A 94 -17.12 7.59 6.23
N ALA A 95 -16.26 8.45 5.71
CA ALA A 95 -16.60 9.33 4.59
C ALA A 95 -15.75 8.98 3.38
N ALA A 96 -16.40 8.82 2.23
CA ALA A 96 -15.70 8.55 0.97
C ALA A 96 -15.88 9.71 0.00
N VAL A 97 -14.82 9.99 -0.75
CA VAL A 97 -14.78 11.03 -1.79
C VAL A 97 -14.37 10.36 -3.09
N VAL A 98 -15.20 10.53 -4.12
CA VAL A 98 -14.91 10.03 -5.47
C VAL A 98 -14.24 11.13 -6.26
N TYR A 99 -13.12 10.78 -6.91
CA TYR A 99 -12.31 11.66 -7.72
C TYR A 99 -12.37 11.25 -9.19
N LYS A 100 -12.27 12.23 -10.08
CA LYS A 100 -12.02 12.02 -11.51
C LYS A 100 -10.63 12.49 -11.86
N ALA A 101 -9.90 11.70 -12.64
CA ALA A 101 -8.63 12.12 -13.22
C ALA A 101 -8.89 13.17 -14.31
N ILE A 102 -8.23 14.32 -14.22
CA ILE A 102 -8.24 15.36 -15.24
C ILE A 102 -6.92 15.33 -15.98
N ASN A 103 -6.99 15.18 -17.30
CA ASN A 103 -5.82 15.14 -18.16
C ASN A 103 -5.37 16.54 -18.56
N ASP A 104 -4.07 16.71 -18.66
CA ASP A 104 -3.45 17.86 -19.28
C ASP A 104 -3.75 17.82 -20.81
N PRO A 105 -4.26 18.93 -21.39
CA PRO A 105 -4.71 18.93 -22.79
C PRO A 105 -3.56 18.90 -23.80
N GLU A 106 -2.34 19.28 -23.41
CA GLU A 106 -1.19 19.31 -24.31
C GLU A 106 -0.52 17.94 -24.40
N THR A 107 -0.36 17.28 -23.25
CA THR A 107 0.35 16.00 -23.12
C THR A 107 -0.59 14.79 -23.15
N GLY A 108 -1.89 14.99 -22.90
CA GLY A 108 -2.87 13.92 -22.73
C GLY A 108 -2.67 13.07 -21.46
N ARG A 109 -1.68 13.41 -20.62
CA ARG A 109 -1.36 12.70 -19.38
C ARG A 109 -2.26 13.18 -18.24
N ALA A 110 -2.56 12.31 -17.29
CA ALA A 110 -3.28 12.68 -16.09
C ALA A 110 -2.49 13.74 -15.31
N ALA A 111 -3.13 14.86 -14.96
CA ALA A 111 -2.49 16.02 -14.34
C ALA A 111 -2.86 16.15 -12.86
N TYR A 112 -4.15 16.08 -12.55
CA TYR A 112 -4.65 16.17 -11.16
C TYR A 112 -5.97 15.43 -10.99
N TRP A 113 -6.30 15.12 -9.74
CA TRP A 113 -7.57 14.56 -9.33
C TRP A 113 -8.52 15.66 -8.89
N GLU A 114 -9.73 15.65 -9.46
CA GLU A 114 -10.81 16.57 -9.09
C GLU A 114 -11.90 15.82 -8.31
N PRO A 115 -12.27 16.26 -7.10
CA PRO A 115 -13.38 15.66 -6.37
C PRO A 115 -14.68 15.84 -7.15
N GLN A 116 -15.49 14.79 -7.23
CA GLN A 116 -16.77 14.81 -7.95
C GLN A 116 -17.94 14.86 -6.97
N TYR A 117 -17.92 14.00 -5.95
CA TYR A 117 -18.89 13.96 -4.88
C TYR A 117 -18.32 13.21 -3.68
N MET A 118 -18.91 13.47 -2.51
CA MET A 118 -18.66 12.70 -1.30
C MET A 118 -19.95 12.00 -0.85
N TYR A 119 -19.82 11.00 0.02
CA TYR A 119 -20.97 10.37 0.68
C TYR A 119 -20.53 9.73 2.01
N ASP A 120 -21.50 9.49 2.88
CA ASP A 120 -21.31 8.69 4.09
C ASP A 120 -21.26 7.20 3.72
N SER A 121 -20.11 6.57 3.94
CA SER A 121 -19.88 5.14 3.68
C SER A 121 -20.19 4.25 4.88
N SER A 122 -20.68 4.82 5.98
CA SER A 122 -21.10 4.06 7.18
C SER A 122 -22.49 3.46 7.01
N SER A 123 -23.33 4.11 6.20
CA SER A 123 -24.76 3.81 6.05
C SER A 123 -25.06 2.95 4.82
N TYR A 124 -24.06 2.32 4.23
CA TYR A 124 -24.26 1.43 3.08
C TYR A 124 -25.22 0.28 3.41
N LEU A 125 -26.47 0.48 3.00
CA LEU A 125 -27.44 -0.57 2.76
C LEU A 125 -26.87 -1.40 1.62
N ILE A 126 -26.30 -2.58 1.92
CA ILE A 126 -26.09 -3.55 0.85
C ILE A 126 -27.45 -3.77 0.17
N ASN A 127 -27.46 -3.88 -1.15
CA ASN A 127 -28.49 -4.72 -1.74
C ASN A 127 -28.50 -6.04 -0.97
N LYS A 128 -29.68 -6.47 -0.51
CA LYS A 128 -29.87 -7.80 0.08
C LYS A 128 -29.43 -8.81 -0.97
N THR A 129 -28.16 -9.19 -0.93
CA THR A 129 -27.61 -10.19 -1.82
C THR A 129 -27.89 -11.49 -1.11
N THR A 130 -28.62 -12.37 -1.79
CA THR A 130 -28.87 -13.71 -1.31
C THR A 130 -27.94 -14.66 -2.06
N THR A 131 -27.10 -15.37 -1.34
CA THR A 131 -26.22 -16.41 -1.89
C THR A 131 -26.62 -17.78 -1.37
N GLY A 132 -26.19 -18.86 -2.04
CA GLY A 132 -26.20 -20.19 -1.44
C GLY A 132 -25.25 -20.29 -0.25
N CYS A 133 -25.52 -21.20 0.70
CA CYS A 133 -24.70 -21.34 1.93
C CYS A 133 -23.34 -22.04 1.73
N VAL A 134 -23.14 -22.75 0.62
CA VAL A 134 -21.90 -23.50 0.35
C VAL A 134 -21.13 -22.73 -0.72
N PRO A 135 -20.04 -22.02 -0.37
CA PRO A 135 -19.11 -21.52 -1.35
C PRO A 135 -18.59 -22.69 -2.20
N LYS A 136 -18.26 -22.45 -3.48
CA LYS A 136 -17.51 -23.44 -4.28
C LYS A 136 -16.27 -23.87 -3.49
N SER A 137 -15.99 -25.18 -3.47
CA SER A 137 -14.85 -25.77 -2.77
C SER A 137 -13.57 -25.04 -3.16
N GLU A 138 -13.01 -24.24 -2.24
CA GLU A 138 -11.75 -23.46 -2.31
C GLU A 138 -11.82 -22.17 -1.46
N ALA A 139 -13.01 -21.77 -0.98
CA ALA A 139 -13.12 -20.69 0.02
C ALA A 139 -12.55 -21.13 1.38
N MET A 140 -11.35 -20.66 1.74
CA MET A 140 -10.75 -20.91 3.05
C MET A 140 -11.35 -20.03 4.17
N PRO A 141 -11.28 -20.48 5.44
CA PRO A 141 -12.27 -20.19 6.48
C PRO A 141 -11.84 -19.12 7.48
N ARG A 142 -12.80 -18.59 8.26
CA ARG A 142 -12.51 -17.80 9.46
C ARG A 142 -11.70 -18.62 10.47
N THR A 143 -10.64 -18.04 11.01
CA THR A 143 -10.08 -18.43 12.30
C THR A 143 -11.01 -17.95 13.40
N THR A 144 -11.51 -18.85 14.25
CA THR A 144 -12.06 -18.40 15.54
C THR A 144 -10.92 -17.87 16.41
N ALA A 145 -11.23 -17.12 17.47
CA ALA A 145 -10.26 -16.55 18.42
C ALA A 145 -9.28 -17.57 19.07
N ALA A 146 -9.42 -18.87 18.78
CA ALA A 146 -8.60 -19.97 19.26
C ALA A 146 -7.71 -20.65 18.18
N GLY A 147 -7.61 -20.12 16.96
CA GLY A 147 -6.58 -20.53 15.99
C GLY A 147 -6.72 -21.94 15.37
N ALA A 148 -7.90 -22.56 15.42
CA ALA A 148 -8.16 -23.79 14.68
C ALA A 148 -8.70 -23.49 13.27
N ALA A 149 -7.97 -23.89 12.23
CA ALA A 149 -8.45 -23.86 10.85
C ALA A 149 -9.58 -24.89 10.68
N MET A 150 -10.82 -24.43 10.47
CA MET A 150 -11.95 -25.31 10.21
C MET A 150 -12.41 -25.20 8.77
N TYR A 151 -11.96 -26.12 7.93
CA TYR A 151 -12.63 -26.45 6.68
C TYR A 151 -14.05 -26.94 7.01
N ASN A 152 -15.07 -26.40 6.34
CA ASN A 152 -16.50 -26.76 6.45
C ASN A 152 -17.32 -26.12 7.59
N ASN A 153 -17.28 -24.80 7.76
CA ASN A 153 -18.31 -24.13 8.56
C ASN A 153 -19.46 -23.60 7.65
N PRO A 154 -20.70 -24.13 7.75
CA PRO A 154 -21.86 -23.59 7.02
C PRO A 154 -22.30 -22.21 7.52
N ASP A 155 -21.81 -21.77 8.69
CA ASP A 155 -22.03 -20.45 9.26
C ASP A 155 -20.89 -19.52 8.87
N TYR A 156 -20.98 -18.99 7.65
CA TYR A 156 -19.99 -18.06 7.15
C TYR A 156 -20.00 -16.78 7.98
N THR A 157 -18.79 -16.41 8.36
CA THR A 157 -18.51 -15.29 9.21
C THR A 157 -17.31 -14.63 8.50
N PHE A 158 -17.44 -13.40 8.00
CA PHE A 158 -16.32 -12.56 7.51
C PHE A 158 -16.42 -11.13 8.10
N GLY A 159 -15.31 -10.52 8.50
CA GLY A 159 -15.25 -9.18 9.09
C GLY A 159 -16.02 -9.02 10.41
N GLY A 160 -16.06 -10.04 11.26
CA GLY A 160 -16.90 -10.04 12.48
C GLY A 160 -18.42 -10.24 12.27
N VAL A 161 -18.96 -10.06 11.07
CA VAL A 161 -20.40 -10.23 10.76
C VAL A 161 -20.78 -11.71 10.63
N HIS A 162 -21.75 -12.18 11.41
CA HIS A 162 -22.33 -13.53 11.29
C HIS A 162 -23.54 -13.51 10.36
N VAL A 163 -23.48 -14.30 9.28
CA VAL A 163 -24.58 -14.44 8.32
C VAL A 163 -25.08 -15.89 8.36
N PRO A 164 -26.14 -16.19 9.12
CA PRO A 164 -26.60 -17.55 9.32
C PRO A 164 -27.11 -18.16 8.02
N CYS A 165 -26.82 -19.44 7.82
CA CYS A 165 -27.45 -20.22 6.75
C CYS A 165 -28.89 -20.56 7.13
N ILE A 166 -29.88 -20.01 6.42
CA ILE A 166 -31.29 -20.32 6.62
C ILE A 166 -31.85 -20.86 5.30
N ASN A 167 -32.39 -22.09 5.33
CA ASN A 167 -32.96 -22.76 4.15
C ASN A 167 -32.01 -22.80 2.93
N ASN A 168 -30.73 -23.15 3.12
CA ASN A 168 -29.67 -23.14 2.09
C ASN A 168 -29.37 -21.77 1.48
N THR A 169 -29.81 -20.68 2.12
CA THR A 169 -29.51 -19.31 1.70
C THR A 169 -28.84 -18.49 2.81
N GLN A 170 -27.94 -17.59 2.41
CA GLN A 170 -27.36 -16.56 3.26
C GLN A 170 -27.77 -15.18 2.73
N ASN A 171 -28.23 -14.33 3.65
CA ASN A 171 -28.66 -12.96 3.33
C ASN A 171 -27.64 -11.96 3.89
N TRP A 172 -26.93 -11.31 2.99
CA TRP A 172 -25.87 -10.39 3.35
C TRP A 172 -26.44 -9.00 3.65
N THR A 173 -26.19 -8.50 4.86
CA THR A 173 -26.59 -7.16 5.33
C THR A 173 -25.43 -6.53 6.12
N GLY A 174 -24.99 -5.32 5.74
CA GLY A 174 -23.83 -4.60 6.33
C GLY A 174 -22.59 -4.42 5.42
N SER A 175 -21.87 -3.30 5.58
CA SER A 175 -20.60 -3.03 4.89
C SER A 175 -19.47 -3.95 5.37
N GLY A 176 -18.46 -4.18 4.51
CA GLY A 176 -17.15 -4.58 5.02
C GLY A 176 -16.28 -5.50 4.17
N TYR A 177 -16.72 -5.94 3.00
CA TYR A 177 -15.91 -6.86 2.19
C TYR A 177 -15.42 -6.17 0.92
N GLY A 178 -14.10 -6.11 0.80
CA GLY A 178 -13.43 -5.62 -0.40
C GLY A 178 -13.96 -6.39 -1.59
N GLY A 179 -14.50 -5.68 -2.58
CA GLY A 179 -15.08 -6.27 -3.79
C GLY A 179 -16.55 -6.67 -3.73
N PHE A 180 -17.34 -6.19 -2.77
CA PHE A 180 -18.79 -6.04 -3.00
C PHE A 180 -19.07 -4.85 -3.92
N VAL A 181 -20.04 -5.04 -4.81
CA VAL A 181 -20.62 -3.95 -5.61
C VAL A 181 -21.75 -3.32 -4.80
N TYR A 182 -21.67 -2.01 -4.58
CA TYR A 182 -22.67 -1.25 -3.85
C TYR A 182 -23.51 -0.44 -4.83
N ASP A 183 -24.83 -0.49 -4.69
CA ASP A 183 -25.72 0.50 -5.29
C ASP A 183 -25.70 1.73 -4.38
N ALA A 184 -25.03 2.80 -4.83
CA ALA A 184 -25.01 4.07 -4.12
C ALA A 184 -26.14 4.96 -4.65
N PRO A 185 -27.29 5.09 -3.94
CA PRO A 185 -28.38 5.99 -4.34
C PRO A 185 -27.85 7.42 -4.60
N GLU A 186 -28.42 8.14 -5.56
CA GLU A 186 -27.95 9.49 -5.87
C GLU A 186 -28.22 10.46 -4.70
N GLU A 187 -29.23 10.16 -3.89
CA GLU A 187 -29.73 10.98 -2.79
C GLU A 187 -28.74 11.10 -1.62
N ILE A 188 -27.78 10.18 -1.50
CA ILE A 188 -26.75 10.22 -0.44
C ILE A 188 -25.47 10.93 -0.87
N ARG A 189 -25.40 11.40 -2.13
CA ARG A 189 -24.22 12.06 -2.69
C ARG A 189 -24.26 13.55 -2.42
N ASP A 190 -23.21 14.05 -1.80
CA ASP A 190 -22.95 15.48 -1.64
C ASP A 190 -21.95 15.96 -2.70
N TYR A 191 -22.48 16.71 -3.67
CA TYR A 191 -21.71 17.30 -4.77
C TYR A 191 -21.05 18.64 -4.43
N SER A 192 -21.23 19.17 -3.21
CA SER A 192 -20.69 20.47 -2.81
C SER A 192 -19.15 20.52 -2.79
N VAL A 193 -18.51 19.36 -2.74
CA VAL A 193 -17.04 19.21 -2.81
C VAL A 193 -16.47 19.47 -4.20
N LYS A 194 -17.29 19.41 -5.26
CA LYS A 194 -16.81 19.49 -6.64
C LYS A 194 -16.15 20.84 -6.94
N GLY A 195 -14.95 20.80 -7.51
CA GLY A 195 -14.18 21.99 -7.88
C GLY A 195 -13.60 22.80 -6.71
N LYS A 196 -13.69 22.31 -5.47
CA LYS A 196 -13.18 23.01 -4.28
C LYS A 196 -11.66 22.96 -4.14
N TYR A 197 -11.03 21.91 -4.64
CA TYR A 197 -9.59 21.68 -4.58
C TYR A 197 -9.16 20.74 -5.72
N ARG A 198 -7.85 20.65 -5.92
CA ARG A 198 -7.21 19.74 -6.88
C ARG A 198 -6.08 19.02 -6.15
N ILE A 199 -6.00 17.71 -6.31
CA ILE A 199 -4.91 16.91 -5.75
C ILE A 199 -3.94 16.56 -6.89
N PRO A 200 -2.64 16.88 -6.77
CA PRO A 200 -1.67 16.51 -7.79
C PRO A 200 -1.64 15.00 -8.03
N MET A 201 -1.42 14.59 -9.28
CA MET A 201 -1.13 13.20 -9.60
C MET A 201 0.17 12.77 -8.93
N ASN A 202 0.12 11.68 -8.19
CA ASN A 202 1.31 11.00 -7.73
C ASN A 202 1.05 9.49 -7.73
N MET A 203 1.04 8.94 -8.94
CA MET A 203 0.67 7.55 -9.16
C MET A 203 1.76 6.62 -8.69
N HIS A 204 1.38 5.62 -7.89
CA HIS A 204 2.31 4.64 -7.35
C HIS A 204 1.62 3.32 -7.06
N ILE A 205 2.44 2.30 -6.82
CA ILE A 205 2.00 0.97 -6.40
C ILE A 205 2.18 0.91 -4.88
N GLY A 206 1.08 0.88 -4.12
CA GLY A 206 1.09 0.78 -2.66
C GLY A 206 1.60 -0.58 -2.21
N ASN A 207 1.11 -1.65 -2.86
CA ASN A 207 1.48 -3.02 -2.56
C ASN A 207 2.35 -3.67 -3.64
N MET A 208 3.63 -3.86 -3.37
CA MET A 208 4.52 -4.58 -4.29
C MET A 208 5.62 -5.30 -3.53
N GLY A 209 5.82 -6.58 -3.84
CA GLY A 209 6.83 -7.39 -3.16
C GLY A 209 6.91 -8.84 -3.62
N LEU A 210 7.82 -9.58 -3.00
CA LEU A 210 8.08 -10.99 -3.24
C LEU A 210 7.41 -11.85 -2.17
N ALA A 211 7.03 -13.07 -2.54
CA ALA A 211 6.48 -14.00 -1.57
C ALA A 211 7.55 -14.36 -0.50
N PRO A 212 7.22 -14.26 0.79
CA PRO A 212 8.15 -14.63 1.86
C PRO A 212 8.29 -16.15 1.96
N ALA A 213 9.42 -16.62 2.51
CA ALA A 213 9.67 -18.04 2.76
C ALA A 213 8.93 -18.54 4.02
N VAL A 214 7.61 -18.58 3.93
CA VAL A 214 6.72 -19.16 4.93
C VAL A 214 5.75 -20.14 4.27
N GLY A 215 5.45 -21.25 4.95
CA GLY A 215 4.57 -22.30 4.42
C GLY A 215 3.07 -22.00 4.52
N ALA A 216 2.68 -20.73 4.59
CA ALA A 216 1.31 -20.29 4.80
C ALA A 216 1.00 -19.00 4.02
N ALA A 217 -0.27 -18.77 3.70
CA ALA A 217 -0.71 -17.54 3.06
C ALA A 217 -0.50 -16.33 3.99
N VAL A 218 -0.06 -15.19 3.45
CA VAL A 218 0.29 -13.97 4.19
C VAL A 218 -0.69 -12.84 3.88
N THR A 219 -1.10 -12.10 4.92
CA THR A 219 -2.00 -10.96 4.75
C THR A 219 -1.31 -9.88 3.93
N THR A 220 -2.04 -9.28 2.99
CA THR A 220 -1.50 -8.22 2.13
C THR A 220 -1.52 -6.86 2.82
N ALA A 221 -2.05 -6.75 4.03
CA ALA A 221 -2.17 -5.48 4.75
C ALA A 221 -0.82 -4.94 5.26
N PRO A 222 -0.08 -5.62 6.15
CA PRO A 222 1.19 -5.07 6.65
C PRO A 222 2.32 -5.15 5.62
N PRO A 223 3.19 -4.12 5.53
CA PRO A 223 4.47 -4.26 4.85
C PRO A 223 5.37 -5.27 5.55
N PHE A 224 6.30 -5.81 4.77
CA PHE A 224 7.24 -6.84 5.17
C PHE A 224 8.63 -6.61 4.54
N ARG A 225 9.66 -7.30 5.04
CA ARG A 225 11.02 -7.20 4.51
C ARG A 225 11.17 -7.59 3.03
N THR A 226 10.24 -8.36 2.47
CA THR A 226 10.22 -8.68 1.03
C THR A 226 9.33 -7.74 0.20
N GLY A 227 8.82 -6.66 0.78
CA GLY A 227 7.90 -5.71 0.14
C GLY A 227 6.52 -5.75 0.77
N GLY A 228 5.47 -5.70 -0.05
CA GLY A 228 4.08 -5.66 0.42
C GLY A 228 3.51 -4.25 0.40
N ASN A 229 2.56 -3.95 1.29
CA ASN A 229 1.87 -2.64 1.42
C ASN A 229 2.81 -1.58 2.01
N LEU A 230 3.70 -1.06 1.17
CA LEU A 230 4.68 -0.07 1.61
C LEU A 230 4.05 1.31 1.70
N ASP A 231 3.10 1.60 0.80
CA ASP A 231 2.34 2.85 0.73
C ASP A 231 3.25 4.07 0.74
N ASN A 232 4.37 3.93 0.00
CA ASN A 232 5.27 5.04 -0.25
C ASN A 232 4.92 5.66 -1.59
N LYS A 233 4.46 6.91 -1.55
CA LYS A 233 4.09 7.73 -2.70
C LYS A 233 5.20 7.87 -3.75
N ARG A 234 6.44 7.45 -3.44
CA ARG A 234 7.62 7.50 -4.31
C ARG A 234 7.78 6.24 -5.16
N ILE A 235 7.02 5.16 -4.92
CA ILE A 235 7.03 3.89 -5.71
C ILE A 235 6.25 4.09 -7.01
N GLY A 236 6.65 5.11 -7.79
CA GLY A 236 6.01 5.54 -9.02
C GLY A 236 6.99 5.57 -10.20
N ILE A 237 6.57 6.24 -11.28
CA ILE A 237 7.35 6.33 -12.53
C ILE A 237 8.77 6.86 -12.26
N GLY A 238 9.77 6.17 -12.79
CA GLY A 238 11.19 6.53 -12.63
C GLY A 238 11.83 6.03 -11.34
N ALA A 239 11.07 5.40 -10.44
CA ALA A 239 11.61 4.66 -9.32
C ALA A 239 11.98 3.23 -9.71
N THR A 240 12.96 2.68 -9.00
CA THR A 240 13.39 1.28 -9.08
C THR A 240 13.35 0.68 -7.69
N MET A 241 12.59 -0.40 -7.52
CA MET A 241 12.52 -1.16 -6.28
C MET A 241 13.48 -2.34 -6.31
N TYR A 242 14.03 -2.69 -5.15
CA TYR A 242 14.88 -3.86 -4.95
C TYR A 242 14.33 -4.68 -3.78
N TYR A 243 14.10 -5.96 -4.02
CA TYR A 243 13.52 -6.88 -3.05
C TYR A 243 14.43 -8.10 -2.84
N PRO A 244 14.70 -8.51 -1.59
CA PRO A 244 15.44 -9.72 -1.29
C PRO A 244 14.62 -10.97 -1.63
N VAL A 245 15.21 -11.89 -2.39
CA VAL A 245 14.57 -13.16 -2.75
C VAL A 245 14.67 -14.13 -1.59
N GLU A 246 13.54 -14.63 -1.09
CA GLU A 246 13.49 -15.68 -0.06
C GLU A 246 13.07 -17.06 -0.61
N VAL A 247 12.40 -17.09 -1.77
CA VAL A 247 11.86 -18.31 -2.38
C VAL A 247 12.27 -18.42 -3.84
N VAL A 248 12.38 -19.66 -4.33
CA VAL A 248 12.70 -19.92 -5.74
C VAL A 248 11.70 -19.22 -6.66
N GLY A 249 12.22 -18.51 -7.64
CA GLY A 249 11.42 -17.73 -8.60
C GLY A 249 10.97 -16.35 -8.09
N GLY A 250 11.25 -16.00 -6.83
CA GLY A 250 10.86 -14.72 -6.20
C GLY A 250 9.37 -14.54 -5.95
N LEU A 251 8.52 -14.90 -6.92
CA LEU A 251 7.06 -14.81 -6.87
C LEU A 251 6.58 -13.36 -6.63
N LEU A 252 6.98 -12.45 -7.53
CA LEU A 252 6.65 -11.03 -7.47
C LEU A 252 5.16 -10.79 -7.70
N SER A 253 4.51 -10.06 -6.81
CA SER A 253 3.13 -9.60 -6.99
C SER A 253 3.02 -8.10 -6.75
N MET A 254 2.03 -7.47 -7.37
CA MET A 254 1.75 -6.03 -7.20
C MET A 254 0.27 -5.69 -7.30
N GLY A 255 -0.17 -4.70 -6.54
CA GLY A 255 -1.56 -4.27 -6.42
C GLY A 255 -1.66 -2.97 -5.63
N ASP A 256 -2.84 -2.69 -5.08
CA ASP A 256 -3.12 -1.51 -4.26
C ASP A 256 -2.63 -0.21 -4.92
N CYS A 257 -3.20 0.07 -6.09
CA CYS A 257 -2.72 1.16 -6.93
C CYS A 257 -3.33 2.49 -6.48
N HIS A 258 -2.48 3.50 -6.32
CA HIS A 258 -2.89 4.79 -5.81
C HIS A 258 -2.69 5.87 -6.89
N GLY A 259 -3.68 6.73 -7.05
CA GLY A 259 -3.62 7.91 -7.91
C GLY A 259 -2.84 9.07 -7.28
N SER A 260 -2.87 9.15 -5.95
CA SER A 260 -2.10 10.09 -5.13
C SER A 260 -2.17 9.68 -3.67
N GLN A 261 -1.13 10.00 -2.91
CA GLN A 261 -1.05 9.79 -1.46
C GLN A 261 -0.07 10.79 -0.83
N SER A 262 -0.32 11.16 0.42
CA SER A 262 0.62 11.87 1.28
C SER A 262 1.42 10.91 2.16
N ASP A 263 2.64 11.32 2.54
CA ASP A 263 3.39 10.67 3.61
C ASP A 263 2.52 10.58 4.88
N GLY A 264 2.23 9.36 5.33
CA GLY A 264 1.41 9.04 6.50
C GLY A 264 0.06 8.38 6.20
N GLU A 265 -0.51 8.50 5.00
CA GLU A 265 -1.79 7.85 4.64
C GLU A 265 -2.89 7.98 5.72
N THR A 266 -3.07 9.20 6.25
CA THR A 266 -3.77 9.37 7.52
C THR A 266 -5.26 9.04 7.49
N ALA A 267 -5.85 8.95 6.29
CA ALA A 267 -7.23 8.51 6.08
C ALA A 267 -7.39 6.98 6.08
N ALA A 268 -6.29 6.23 6.11
CA ALA A 268 -6.16 4.80 5.85
C ALA A 268 -6.27 4.36 4.39
N THR A 269 -6.39 5.30 3.47
CA THR A 269 -6.30 5.04 2.03
C THR A 269 -5.64 6.23 1.33
N GLY A 270 -5.06 5.97 0.17
CA GLY A 270 -4.74 6.99 -0.82
C GLY A 270 -5.97 7.43 -1.62
N ILE A 271 -5.74 7.98 -2.82
CA ILE A 271 -6.76 7.93 -3.88
C ILE A 271 -6.65 6.54 -4.52
N GLU A 272 -7.40 5.57 -4.00
CA GLU A 272 -7.45 4.21 -4.54
C GLU A 272 -7.97 4.24 -5.98
N THR A 273 -7.23 3.66 -6.92
CA THR A 273 -7.60 3.65 -8.32
C THR A 273 -7.03 2.43 -9.04
N SER A 274 -7.51 2.14 -10.24
CA SER A 274 -6.88 1.13 -11.09
C SER A 274 -5.82 1.80 -11.95
N LEU A 275 -4.61 1.23 -12.00
CA LEU A 275 -3.53 1.68 -12.88
C LEU A 275 -3.15 0.57 -13.87
N ASN A 276 -2.75 0.96 -15.07
CA ASN A 276 -1.96 0.11 -15.96
C ASN A 276 -0.50 0.53 -15.85
N GLY A 277 0.40 -0.43 -15.61
CA GLY A 277 1.83 -0.17 -15.44
C GLY A 277 2.71 -0.91 -16.44
N GLN A 278 3.84 -0.30 -16.77
CA GLN A 278 4.94 -0.93 -17.51
C GLN A 278 6.15 -1.06 -16.59
N PHE A 279 6.65 -2.29 -16.48
CA PHE A 279 7.74 -2.62 -15.57
C PHE A 279 8.86 -3.34 -16.31
N ARG A 280 10.11 -3.12 -15.88
CA ARG A 280 11.23 -4.00 -16.22
C ARG A 280 11.69 -4.72 -14.98
N ILE A 281 11.78 -6.04 -15.07
CA ILE A 281 12.24 -6.90 -13.97
C ILE A 281 13.64 -7.40 -14.31
N VAL A 282 14.58 -7.23 -13.37
CA VAL A 282 15.98 -7.66 -13.50
C VAL A 282 16.37 -8.48 -12.28
N LEU A 283 17.06 -9.60 -12.51
CA LEU A 283 17.60 -10.44 -11.44
C LEU A 283 19.06 -10.10 -11.19
N HIS A 284 19.43 -9.88 -9.93
CA HIS A 284 20.82 -9.76 -9.48
C HIS A 284 21.18 -10.97 -8.64
N LYS A 285 22.21 -11.71 -9.07
CA LYS A 285 22.66 -12.92 -8.37
C LYS A 285 23.44 -12.57 -7.10
N ALA A 286 23.24 -13.36 -6.05
CA ALA A 286 23.83 -13.16 -4.73
C ALA A 286 25.36 -12.98 -4.75
N ASP A 287 26.06 -13.74 -5.60
CA ASP A 287 27.52 -13.72 -5.75
C ASP A 287 28.05 -12.53 -6.57
N ALA A 288 27.15 -11.78 -7.22
CA ALA A 288 27.46 -10.65 -8.08
C ALA A 288 26.75 -9.36 -7.65
N LEU A 289 26.21 -9.30 -6.41
CA LEU A 289 25.51 -8.12 -5.92
C LEU A 289 26.46 -6.90 -5.87
N PRO A 290 26.09 -5.77 -6.49
CA PRO A 290 26.82 -4.53 -6.29
C PRO A 290 26.70 -4.09 -4.83
N LYS A 291 27.71 -3.36 -4.32
CA LYS A 291 27.83 -2.94 -2.92
C LYS A 291 26.53 -2.46 -2.27
N LYS A 292 25.77 -1.61 -2.98
CA LYS A 292 24.47 -1.07 -2.52
C LYS A 292 23.39 -2.10 -2.26
N LEU A 293 23.47 -3.29 -2.89
CA LEU A 293 22.51 -4.37 -2.74
C LEU A 293 23.00 -5.47 -1.77
N GLN A 294 24.26 -5.45 -1.33
CA GLN A 294 24.83 -6.52 -0.50
C GLN A 294 24.23 -6.59 0.91
N LEU A 295 23.73 -5.47 1.43
CA LEU A 295 23.02 -5.40 2.72
C LEU A 295 21.50 -5.37 2.57
N ILE A 296 20.96 -5.58 1.37
CA ILE A 296 19.51 -5.56 1.17
C ILE A 296 18.90 -6.81 1.76
N ASP A 297 18.21 -6.60 2.87
CA ASP A 297 17.38 -7.60 3.51
C ASP A 297 16.01 -7.00 3.92
N TYR A 298 15.67 -5.85 3.32
CA TYR A 298 14.42 -5.06 3.36
C TYR A 298 14.21 -4.34 1.99
N PRO A 299 13.03 -3.76 1.70
CA PRO A 299 12.79 -3.09 0.43
C PRO A 299 13.59 -1.78 0.30
N MET A 300 14.35 -1.65 -0.79
CA MET A 300 15.04 -0.42 -1.15
C MET A 300 14.41 0.19 -2.40
N LEU A 301 14.25 1.51 -2.42
CA LEU A 301 13.91 2.29 -3.60
C LEU A 301 15.11 3.12 -4.04
N GLU A 302 15.25 3.28 -5.35
CA GLU A 302 16.22 4.19 -5.95
C GLU A 302 15.56 4.97 -7.08
N ASN A 303 15.76 6.28 -7.13
CA ASN A 303 15.41 7.12 -8.27
C ASN A 303 16.65 7.87 -8.77
N ALA A 304 16.49 8.83 -9.69
CA ALA A 304 17.62 9.58 -10.24
C ALA A 304 18.44 10.34 -9.18
N ASN A 305 17.81 10.77 -8.10
CA ASN A 305 18.37 11.71 -7.13
C ASN A 305 18.61 11.10 -5.74
N GLU A 306 17.88 10.04 -5.38
CA GLU A 306 17.76 9.56 -4.01
C GLU A 306 17.84 8.03 -3.95
N ILE A 307 18.32 7.57 -2.80
CA ILE A 307 18.15 6.20 -2.32
C ILE A 307 17.23 6.28 -1.12
N ILE A 308 16.19 5.44 -1.11
CA ILE A 308 15.18 5.41 -0.06
C ILE A 308 15.13 4.01 0.54
N LEU A 309 15.35 3.94 1.85
CA LEU A 309 15.31 2.70 2.62
C LEU A 309 14.00 2.68 3.40
N HIS A 310 13.37 1.51 3.52
CA HIS A 310 12.10 1.36 4.24
C HIS A 310 12.32 0.59 5.54
N GLY A 311 11.90 1.17 6.66
CA GLY A 311 11.91 0.50 7.96
C GLY A 311 10.51 0.46 8.54
N PHE A 312 10.23 -0.61 9.27
CA PHE A 312 8.94 -0.85 9.90
C PHE A 312 9.12 -1.09 11.39
N ALA A 313 8.02 -1.03 12.15
CA ALA A 313 8.05 -1.42 13.56
C ALA A 313 8.62 -2.84 13.71
N TYR A 314 8.22 -3.78 12.86
CA TYR A 314 8.77 -5.14 12.81
C TYR A 314 9.34 -5.38 11.42
N LYS A 315 10.65 -5.63 11.33
CA LYS A 315 11.30 -5.92 10.04
C LYS A 315 10.76 -7.23 9.46
N ASP A 316 10.60 -8.23 10.33
CA ASP A 316 10.07 -9.55 10.05
C ASP A 316 8.96 -9.90 11.05
N PHE A 317 7.80 -9.25 10.93
CA PHE A 317 6.68 -9.51 11.86
C PHE A 317 6.26 -10.99 11.87
N LEU A 318 6.46 -11.73 10.78
CA LEU A 318 6.12 -13.15 10.70
C LEU A 318 6.97 -14.03 11.65
N ARG A 319 8.18 -13.58 12.00
CA ARG A 319 9.10 -14.29 12.91
C ARG A 319 9.28 -13.58 14.25
N GLU A 320 9.04 -12.28 14.32
CA GLU A 320 9.26 -11.47 15.53
C GLU A 320 8.10 -11.50 16.54
N ILE A 321 6.87 -11.82 16.10
CA ILE A 321 5.70 -11.84 16.99
C ILE A 321 4.93 -13.17 16.93
N PRO A 322 4.39 -13.65 18.07
CA PRO A 322 3.53 -14.83 18.08
C PRO A 322 2.22 -14.53 17.34
N ASN A 323 1.62 -15.54 16.72
CA ASN A 323 0.37 -15.41 15.92
C ASN A 323 0.39 -14.16 15.00
N PRO A 324 1.38 -14.05 14.11
CA PRO A 324 1.77 -12.79 13.50
C PRO A 324 0.68 -12.14 12.65
N GLN A 325 -0.09 -12.96 11.92
CA GLN A 325 -1.17 -12.52 11.03
C GLN A 325 -2.33 -11.84 11.77
N VAL A 326 -2.46 -12.09 13.08
CA VAL A 326 -3.49 -11.48 13.95
C VAL A 326 -2.87 -10.38 14.79
N ASN A 327 -1.73 -10.67 15.42
CA ASN A 327 -1.13 -9.78 16.41
C ASN A 327 -0.47 -8.55 15.79
N VAL A 328 -0.04 -8.60 14.52
CA VAL A 328 0.50 -7.41 13.83
C VAL A 328 -0.50 -6.25 13.84
N HIS A 329 -1.80 -6.56 13.79
CA HIS A 329 -2.92 -5.60 13.75
C HIS A 329 -3.37 -5.07 15.13
N LYS A 330 -2.87 -5.62 16.24
CA LYS A 330 -3.15 -5.08 17.58
C LYS A 330 -2.41 -3.76 17.76
N TYR A 331 -2.84 -2.86 18.65
CA TYR A 331 -2.17 -1.56 18.89
C TYR A 331 -1.43 -1.53 20.24
N GLY A 332 -0.26 -0.89 20.31
CA GLY A 332 0.56 -0.71 21.52
C GLY A 332 1.88 -1.50 21.50
N PRO A 333 2.54 -1.71 22.65
CA PRO A 333 3.80 -2.48 22.75
C PRO A 333 3.68 -3.92 22.21
N GLU A 334 2.44 -4.39 22.03
CA GLU A 334 2.07 -5.71 21.53
C GLU A 334 1.56 -5.70 20.06
N GLY A 335 1.68 -4.57 19.32
CA GLY A 335 1.44 -4.48 17.87
C GLY A 335 1.15 -3.06 17.32
N GLY A 336 1.21 -2.87 16.00
CA GLY A 336 0.32 -1.97 15.25
C GLY A 336 0.68 -0.49 15.05
N VAL A 337 1.19 0.20 16.07
CA VAL A 337 1.65 1.60 15.91
C VAL A 337 2.80 1.83 16.87
N ASP A 338 4.02 1.62 16.37
CA ASP A 338 5.23 1.92 17.09
C ASP A 338 6.22 2.66 16.18
N LEU A 339 5.97 3.96 16.02
CA LEU A 339 6.84 4.83 15.23
C LEU A 339 8.24 4.95 15.84
N ILE A 340 8.40 4.78 17.16
CA ILE A 340 9.72 4.79 17.81
C ILE A 340 10.52 3.56 17.38
N ARG A 341 9.88 2.38 17.36
CA ARG A 341 10.49 1.16 16.87
C ARG A 341 10.76 1.24 15.37
N ALA A 342 9.81 1.73 14.56
CA ALA A 342 10.04 1.94 13.13
C ALA A 342 11.21 2.89 12.87
N MET A 343 11.33 3.98 13.64
CA MET A 343 12.43 4.93 13.58
C MET A 343 13.76 4.25 13.96
N SER A 344 13.74 3.43 15.02
CA SER A 344 14.92 2.69 15.47
C SER A 344 15.41 1.69 14.42
N THR A 345 14.48 0.96 13.78
CA THR A 345 14.76 0.06 12.67
C THR A 345 15.42 0.83 11.53
N ILE A 346 14.76 1.85 10.97
CA ILE A 346 15.28 2.56 9.80
C ILE A 346 16.58 3.33 10.09
N TYR A 347 16.76 3.83 11.32
CA TYR A 347 18.01 4.46 11.74
C TYR A 347 19.17 3.47 11.68
N ASN A 348 19.00 2.26 12.22
CA ASN A 348 20.03 1.22 12.19
C ASN A 348 20.35 0.78 10.76
N GLU A 349 19.33 0.58 9.93
CA GLU A 349 19.51 0.17 8.53
C GLU A 349 20.23 1.26 7.71
N THR A 350 19.83 2.52 7.90
CA THR A 350 20.47 3.66 7.23
C THR A 350 21.92 3.80 7.66
N ARG A 351 22.21 3.66 8.97
CA ARG A 351 23.58 3.70 9.50
C ARG A 351 24.45 2.62 8.86
N ALA A 352 23.97 1.36 8.87
CA ALA A 352 24.69 0.24 8.30
C ALA A 352 24.90 0.42 6.79
N PHE A 353 23.86 0.88 6.07
CA PHE A 353 23.93 1.17 4.65
C PHE A 353 25.01 2.21 4.33
N LEU A 354 25.05 3.32 5.08
CA LEU A 354 26.01 4.40 4.84
C LEU A 354 27.45 3.96 5.11
N ILE A 355 27.71 3.31 6.24
CA ILE A 355 29.03 2.77 6.60
C ILE A 355 29.52 1.81 5.52
N HIS A 356 28.68 0.85 5.14
CA HIS A 356 29.03 -0.15 4.15
C HIS A 356 29.26 0.47 2.77
N ASN A 357 28.38 1.34 2.29
CA ASN A 357 28.45 1.81 0.90
C ASN A 357 29.50 2.87 0.67
N TYR A 358 29.74 3.75 1.65
CA TYR A 358 30.60 4.91 1.50
C TYR A 358 31.94 4.80 2.25
N ASP A 359 32.23 3.66 2.88
CA ASP A 359 33.49 3.39 3.60
C ASP A 359 33.81 4.46 4.66
N ILE A 360 32.77 4.92 5.36
CA ILE A 360 32.86 5.93 6.42
C ILE A 360 32.76 5.30 7.80
N THR A 361 33.30 5.99 8.81
CA THR A 361 33.20 5.54 10.20
C THR A 361 31.79 5.70 10.76
N GLU A 362 31.50 5.01 11.86
CA GLU A 362 30.21 5.11 12.55
C GLU A 362 29.89 6.55 12.98
N ASP A 363 30.85 7.26 13.57
CA ASP A 363 30.67 8.67 13.96
C ASP A 363 30.32 9.55 12.76
N VAL A 364 30.96 9.34 11.61
CA VAL A 364 30.67 10.10 10.38
C VAL A 364 29.29 9.77 9.84
N ALA A 365 28.89 8.48 9.82
CA ALA A 365 27.56 8.06 9.39
C ALA A 365 26.46 8.69 10.26
N ILE A 366 26.61 8.69 11.59
CA ILE A 366 25.68 9.32 12.53
C ILE A 366 25.54 10.82 12.25
N ASN A 367 26.65 11.52 12.03
CA ASN A 367 26.62 12.94 11.71
C ASN A 367 25.96 13.21 10.36
N ILE A 368 26.27 12.43 9.31
CA ILE A 368 25.64 12.58 7.99
C ILE A 368 24.12 12.36 8.09
N MET A 369 23.69 11.33 8.82
CA MET A 369 22.26 11.05 9.02
C MET A 369 21.52 12.22 9.66
N SER A 370 22.17 12.97 10.57
CA SER A 370 21.57 14.15 11.18
C SER A 370 21.55 15.40 10.30
N LEU A 371 22.39 15.45 9.26
CA LEU A 371 22.65 16.67 8.49
C LEU A 371 22.13 16.61 7.05
N GLY A 372 22.02 15.41 6.47
CA GLY A 372 21.74 15.22 5.05
C GLY A 372 20.84 14.04 4.73
N VAL A 373 20.24 13.38 5.72
CA VAL A 373 19.25 12.31 5.51
C VAL A 373 17.96 12.71 6.21
N ASP A 374 16.85 12.67 5.48
CA ASP A 374 15.53 12.90 6.07
C ASP A 374 14.88 11.57 6.46
N PHE A 375 14.28 11.51 7.64
CA PHE A 375 13.46 10.38 8.07
C PHE A 375 12.00 10.80 8.05
N GLN A 376 11.19 10.11 7.25
CA GLN A 376 9.82 10.52 6.93
C GLN A 376 8.86 9.37 7.21
N ILE A 377 7.70 9.69 7.78
CA ILE A 377 6.63 8.72 7.98
C ILE A 377 6.14 8.27 6.60
N THR A 378 6.09 6.96 6.39
CA THR A 378 5.58 6.38 5.15
C THR A 378 4.06 6.25 5.24
N GLN A 379 3.60 5.49 6.23
CA GLN A 379 2.20 5.25 6.56
C GLN A 379 2.07 4.94 8.06
N VAL A 380 0.86 5.11 8.60
CA VAL A 380 0.53 4.77 10.00
C VAL A 380 -0.72 3.91 10.14
N VAL A 381 -1.12 3.22 9.06
CA VAL A 381 -2.45 2.62 8.93
C VAL A 381 -2.42 1.12 8.70
N ASP A 382 -1.32 0.58 8.18
CA ASP A 382 -1.19 -0.82 7.71
C ASP A 382 -0.75 -1.80 8.79
N ALA A 383 -0.97 -1.43 10.05
CA ALA A 383 -0.54 -2.17 11.24
C ALA A 383 0.99 -2.28 11.43
N ASN A 384 1.77 -2.71 10.45
CA ASN A 384 3.22 -2.61 10.55
C ASN A 384 3.66 -1.22 10.05
N VAL A 385 3.60 -0.20 10.92
CA VAL A 385 3.85 1.20 10.53
C VAL A 385 5.25 1.41 9.95
N GLY A 386 5.35 2.30 8.97
CA GLY A 386 6.57 2.52 8.20
C GLY A 386 7.18 3.92 8.36
N ILE A 387 8.50 3.99 8.49
CA ILE A 387 9.31 5.20 8.32
C ILE A 387 10.37 4.90 7.27
N HIS A 388 10.56 5.80 6.32
CA HIS A 388 11.61 5.67 5.31
C HIS A 388 12.68 6.74 5.52
N SER A 389 13.92 6.39 5.20
CA SER A 389 14.99 7.38 5.09
C SER A 389 15.14 7.81 3.64
N VAL A 390 15.41 9.09 3.42
CA VAL A 390 15.69 9.68 2.11
C VAL A 390 17.15 10.10 2.10
N ILE A 391 17.97 9.35 1.37
CA ILE A 391 19.42 9.58 1.24
C ILE A 391 19.67 10.24 -0.13
N PRO A 392 19.95 11.55 -0.18
CA PRO A 392 20.22 12.22 -1.44
C PRO A 392 21.57 11.77 -2.00
N LYS A 393 21.62 11.31 -3.25
CA LYS A 393 22.85 10.82 -3.89
C LYS A 393 23.93 11.90 -4.02
N TRP A 394 23.53 13.16 -4.11
CA TRP A 394 24.42 14.28 -4.35
C TRP A 394 25.31 14.66 -3.17
N ILE A 395 24.95 14.32 -1.92
CA ILE A 395 25.84 14.58 -0.77
C ILE A 395 27.12 13.73 -0.83
N PHE A 396 27.12 12.66 -1.63
CA PHE A 396 28.27 11.77 -1.86
C PHE A 396 28.90 11.94 -3.25
N ASN A 397 28.39 12.86 -4.08
CA ASN A 397 28.91 13.12 -5.42
C ASN A 397 29.12 14.62 -5.67
N SER A 398 30.36 15.08 -5.49
CA SER A 398 30.76 16.49 -5.65
C SER A 398 30.47 17.05 -7.05
N SER A 399 30.53 16.23 -8.10
CA SER A 399 30.25 16.67 -9.48
C SER A 399 28.77 16.92 -9.77
N ALA A 400 27.87 16.42 -8.91
CA ALA A 400 26.44 16.60 -9.03
C ALA A 400 25.92 17.82 -8.25
N TRP A 401 26.73 18.38 -7.34
CA TRP A 401 26.33 19.42 -6.38
C TRP A 401 25.71 20.66 -7.03
N GLU A 402 26.39 21.23 -8.02
CA GLU A 402 25.96 22.47 -8.70
C GLU A 402 24.66 22.32 -9.51
N LYS A 403 24.30 21.07 -9.84
CA LYS A 403 23.10 20.74 -10.62
C LYS A 403 21.89 20.46 -9.74
N GLN A 404 22.04 20.46 -8.41
CA GLN A 404 20.96 20.14 -7.50
C GLN A 404 19.98 21.30 -7.35
N PRO A 405 18.67 21.02 -7.21
CA PRO A 405 17.67 22.03 -6.87
C PRO A 405 18.10 22.85 -5.66
N TYR A 406 18.67 22.22 -4.61
CA TYR A 406 19.19 22.92 -3.44
C TYR A 406 20.22 24.01 -3.78
N TYR A 407 21.19 23.73 -4.65
CA TYR A 407 22.19 24.73 -5.07
C TYR A 407 21.53 25.88 -5.84
N GLN A 408 20.56 25.59 -6.70
CA GLN A 408 19.83 26.61 -7.45
C GLN A 408 18.90 27.45 -6.54
N ASP A 409 18.22 26.82 -5.58
CA ASP A 409 17.19 27.42 -4.74
C ASP A 409 17.75 28.17 -3.53
N VAL A 410 18.86 27.70 -2.95
CA VAL A 410 19.40 28.21 -1.66
C VAL A 410 20.68 29.00 -1.88
N VAL A 411 21.62 28.45 -2.64
CA VAL A 411 22.94 29.07 -2.84
C VAL A 411 22.83 30.27 -3.78
N LYS A 412 22.07 30.15 -4.88
CA LYS A 412 21.86 31.30 -5.80
C LYS A 412 20.83 32.30 -5.30
N ALA A 413 19.80 31.88 -4.55
CA ALA A 413 18.77 32.80 -4.05
C ALA A 413 19.15 33.49 -2.72
N GLY A 414 20.18 32.99 -2.01
CA GLY A 414 20.71 33.61 -0.79
C GLY A 414 19.85 33.40 0.47
N THR A 415 18.88 32.48 0.46
CA THR A 415 18.00 32.19 1.59
C THR A 415 17.85 30.69 1.81
N SER A 416 17.63 30.25 3.06
CA SER A 416 17.19 28.87 3.34
C SER A 416 15.84 28.59 2.68
N ARG A 417 15.56 27.31 2.37
CA ARG A 417 14.26 26.88 1.80
C ARG A 417 13.12 27.31 2.72
N THR A 418 12.29 28.26 2.29
CA THR A 418 10.99 28.60 2.90
C THR A 418 9.80 28.13 2.07
N SER A 419 10.01 27.53 0.90
CA SER A 419 8.94 27.10 0.00
C SER A 419 9.20 25.71 -0.56
N TYR A 420 8.28 24.80 -0.29
CA TYR A 420 8.09 23.57 -1.07
C TYR A 420 7.51 23.97 -2.45
N PRO A 421 8.02 23.45 -3.57
CA PRO A 421 7.27 23.45 -4.83
C PRO A 421 6.03 22.55 -4.75
#